data_AF-A0AAV7LAW1-F1
#
_entry.id   AF-A0AAV7LAW1-F1
#
_cell.length_a   1.000
_cell.length_b   1.000
_cell.length_c   1.000
_cell.angle_alpha   90.00
_cell.angle_beta   90.00
_cell.angle_gamma   90.00
#
_symmetry.space_group_name_H-M   'P 1'
#
loop_
_entity.id
_entity.type
_entity.pdbx_description
1 polymer ?
#
loop_
_entity_poly.entity_id
_entity_poly.type
_entity_poly.pdbx_seq_one_letter_code
_entity_poly.pdbx_strand_id
1 'polypeptide(L)'
;MATAKEYILNYPDVKGAIESQTAPEAVAAEPSEREGPPDLQHGAIETETLYHVAVCWLVPGDATIGQSDRIQTKLQFESRKTPKAQGTEVNTPEELMEGASAETNVDLKQMLVFVQRSLTKIDGNIDALMYRMDRMSNRLDKHAEHLDQVERRVSEGEVDHGTLATAQKKVDRLLLTLQAKAADLEALEASSCRNNVHIVGIAESTEINNMEQYVEQMLSDLLGLKTFSDIFVVEWAHCSLPPGAPVPSHSKAS
;
A
#
# COMPACT_ATOMS: atom_id res chain seq x y z
N MET A 1 12.43 -36.95 -8.84
CA MET A 1 12.90 -35.91 -7.90
C MET A 1 13.66 -34.88 -8.70
N ALA A 2 13.18 -33.63 -8.76
CA ALA A 2 13.86 -32.54 -9.45
C ALA A 2 14.47 -31.59 -8.41
N THR A 3 15.71 -31.17 -8.62
CA THR A 3 16.55 -30.45 -7.66
C THR A 3 16.23 -28.95 -7.61
N ALA A 4 16.10 -28.39 -6.41
CA ALA A 4 15.68 -27.01 -6.16
C ALA A 4 16.78 -25.94 -6.44
N LYS A 5 17.54 -26.06 -7.54
CA LYS A 5 18.70 -25.18 -7.86
C LYS A 5 18.54 -24.24 -9.06
N GLU A 6 17.41 -24.24 -9.77
CA GLU A 6 17.23 -23.46 -11.02
C GLU A 6 16.37 -22.18 -10.94
N TYR A 7 15.92 -21.76 -9.75
CA TYR A 7 14.96 -20.64 -9.62
C TYR A 7 15.55 -19.24 -9.31
N ILE A 8 16.88 -19.06 -9.32
CA ILE A 8 17.56 -17.81 -8.89
C ILE A 8 18.25 -17.09 -10.06
N LEU A 9 17.71 -17.17 -11.28
CA LEU A 9 18.36 -16.63 -12.49
C LEU A 9 17.39 -15.87 -13.43
N ASN A 10 16.45 -15.09 -12.89
CA ASN A 10 15.48 -14.36 -13.74
C ASN A 10 14.94 -13.00 -13.19
N TYR A 11 15.75 -12.23 -12.45
CA TYR A 11 15.42 -10.83 -12.10
C TYR A 11 16.65 -9.91 -12.18
N PRO A 12 16.96 -9.33 -13.36
CA PRO A 12 18.09 -8.40 -13.51
C PRO A 12 17.83 -6.97 -13.00
N ASP A 13 16.57 -6.57 -12.77
CA ASP A 13 16.17 -5.14 -12.73
C ASP A 13 16.08 -4.47 -11.34
N VAL A 14 16.43 -5.15 -10.23
CA VAL A 14 16.27 -4.57 -8.87
C VAL A 14 17.55 -3.85 -8.38
N LYS A 15 18.64 -3.86 -9.17
CA LYS A 15 19.97 -3.42 -8.71
C LYS A 15 20.24 -1.90 -8.81
N GLY A 16 19.30 -1.10 -9.32
CA GLY A 16 19.54 0.31 -9.68
C GLY A 16 18.91 1.39 -8.79
N ALA A 17 18.16 1.05 -7.74
CA ALA A 17 17.24 1.99 -7.09
C ALA A 17 17.56 2.36 -5.61
N ILE A 18 18.71 1.96 -5.06
CA ILE A 18 19.04 2.15 -3.64
C ILE A 18 20.15 3.19 -3.40
N GLU A 19 20.87 3.63 -4.43
CA GLU A 19 21.96 4.62 -4.33
C GLU A 19 21.48 6.07 -4.58
N SER A 20 20.60 6.61 -3.73
CA SER A 20 20.39 8.07 -3.61
C SER A 20 19.49 8.48 -2.43
N GLN A 21 19.86 8.12 -1.20
CA GLN A 21 19.37 8.82 -0.01
C GLN A 21 20.53 9.35 0.83
N THR A 22 20.86 10.62 0.57
CA THR A 22 21.86 11.39 1.30
C THR A 22 21.37 11.65 2.73
N ALA A 23 22.12 11.18 3.73
CA ALA A 23 21.77 11.40 5.13
C ALA A 23 21.99 12.86 5.54
N PRO A 24 21.06 13.48 6.30
CA PRO A 24 21.29 14.79 6.92
C PRO A 24 22.23 14.69 8.13
N GLU A 25 22.93 15.79 8.41
CA GLU A 25 24.02 15.88 9.38
C GLU A 25 23.60 15.57 10.83
N ALA A 26 24.44 14.82 11.55
CA ALA A 26 24.31 14.61 12.97
C ALA A 26 24.82 15.83 13.75
N VAL A 27 23.93 16.52 14.47
CA VAL A 27 24.29 17.61 15.39
C VAL A 27 24.98 17.02 16.62
N ALA A 28 26.23 17.42 16.86
CA ALA A 28 26.99 17.02 18.04
C ALA A 28 26.42 17.68 19.31
N ALA A 29 26.09 16.87 20.32
CA ALA A 29 25.76 17.32 21.66
C ALA A 29 26.93 17.04 22.62
N GLU A 30 27.28 18.02 23.45
CA GLU A 30 28.42 17.94 24.37
C GLU A 30 28.20 16.97 25.54
N PRO A 31 29.28 16.36 26.08
CA PRO A 31 29.17 15.45 27.23
C PRO A 31 28.99 16.22 28.54
N SER A 32 27.83 16.07 29.17
CA SER A 32 27.62 16.48 30.57
C SER A 32 28.31 15.50 31.51
N GLU A 33 29.35 15.95 32.22
CA GLU A 33 29.87 15.23 33.38
C GLU A 33 28.74 15.04 34.42
N ARG A 34 28.61 13.83 34.98
CA ARG A 34 27.69 13.56 36.08
C ARG A 34 28.30 12.53 37.03
N GLU A 35 28.30 12.88 38.31
CA GLU A 35 29.01 12.19 39.38
C GLU A 35 28.51 10.75 39.58
N GLY A 36 29.42 9.84 39.91
CA GLY A 36 29.12 8.42 40.13
C GLY A 36 28.46 8.15 41.50
N PRO A 37 27.50 7.21 41.58
CA PRO A 37 26.93 6.76 42.85
C PRO A 37 27.86 5.76 43.58
N PRO A 38 27.70 5.58 44.91
CA PRO A 38 28.63 4.83 45.75
C PRO A 38 28.47 3.31 45.66
N ASP A 39 29.53 2.61 46.10
CA ASP A 39 29.62 1.14 46.18
C ASP A 39 28.41 0.48 46.85
N LEU A 40 27.60 -0.22 46.06
CA LEU A 40 26.56 -1.12 46.54
C LEU A 40 27.15 -2.53 46.70
N GLN A 41 27.15 -3.00 47.96
CA GLN A 41 27.66 -4.31 48.34
C GLN A 41 26.94 -5.42 47.56
N HIS A 42 27.73 -6.34 47.02
CA HIS A 42 27.22 -7.48 46.27
C HIS A 42 26.51 -8.47 47.20
N GLY A 43 25.19 -8.32 47.34
CA GLY A 43 24.34 -9.46 47.69
C GLY A 43 24.39 -10.46 46.55
N ALA A 44 24.67 -11.73 46.84
CA ALA A 44 24.59 -12.80 45.85
C ALA A 44 23.14 -12.91 45.38
N ILE A 45 22.86 -12.45 44.17
CA ILE A 45 21.57 -12.64 43.51
C ILE A 45 21.62 -14.05 42.93
N GLU A 46 20.80 -14.95 43.46
CA GLU A 46 20.57 -16.27 42.85
C GLU A 46 19.97 -16.04 41.46
N THR A 47 20.74 -16.39 40.43
CA THR A 47 20.34 -16.20 39.03
C THR A 47 19.44 -17.35 38.60
N GLU A 48 18.15 -17.06 38.39
CA GLU A 48 17.21 -18.00 37.80
C GLU A 48 17.45 -18.09 36.28
N THR A 49 17.70 -19.29 35.78
CA THR A 49 18.07 -19.53 34.37
C THR A 49 16.97 -20.30 33.62
N LEU A 50 16.83 -19.99 32.33
CA LEU A 50 15.86 -20.58 31.41
C LEU A 50 16.53 -21.69 30.59
N TYR A 51 15.87 -22.84 30.46
CA TYR A 51 16.38 -24.01 29.75
C TYR A 51 15.37 -24.54 28.72
N HIS A 52 15.89 -25.11 27.62
CA HIS A 52 15.10 -25.77 26.59
C HIS A 52 15.47 -27.25 26.51
N VAL A 53 14.52 -28.12 26.81
CA VAL A 53 14.66 -29.58 26.70
C VAL A 53 13.74 -30.08 25.59
N ALA A 54 14.27 -30.73 24.57
CA ALA A 54 13.44 -31.43 23.59
C ALA A 54 13.08 -32.82 24.14
N VAL A 55 11.82 -32.99 24.57
CA VAL A 55 11.26 -34.26 25.07
C VAL A 55 10.32 -34.81 24.00
N CYS A 56 10.85 -35.69 23.15
CA CYS A 56 10.06 -36.37 22.13
C CYS A 56 9.09 -37.40 22.76
N TRP A 57 7.86 -36.97 23.02
CA TRP A 57 6.77 -37.88 23.38
C TRP A 57 6.35 -38.68 22.15
N LEU A 58 6.60 -39.99 22.17
CA LEU A 58 6.19 -40.89 21.10
C LEU A 58 4.67 -41.19 21.20
N VAL A 59 3.84 -40.22 20.79
CA VAL A 59 2.39 -40.36 20.78
C VAL A 59 1.97 -41.30 19.64
N PRO A 60 1.30 -42.44 19.91
CA PRO A 60 0.68 -43.26 18.88
C PRO A 60 -0.42 -42.43 18.21
N GLY A 61 -0.21 -42.10 16.93
CA GLY A 61 -0.99 -41.06 16.27
C GLY A 61 -2.41 -41.47 15.90
N ASP A 62 -3.25 -40.45 15.65
CA ASP A 62 -4.45 -40.61 14.85
C ASP A 62 -4.71 -39.37 13.98
N ALA A 63 -5.42 -39.56 12.87
CA ALA A 63 -5.33 -38.69 11.69
C ALA A 63 -6.54 -37.77 11.45
N THR A 64 -6.34 -36.83 10.52
CA THR A 64 -7.34 -36.04 9.78
C THR A 64 -8.07 -34.89 10.51
N ILE A 65 -7.85 -33.67 10.02
CA ILE A 65 -8.82 -32.55 10.09
C ILE A 65 -8.94 -31.97 8.68
N GLY A 66 -10.19 -31.81 8.21
CA GLY A 66 -10.53 -31.62 6.81
C GLY A 66 -10.65 -30.17 6.32
N GLN A 67 -10.90 -30.06 5.01
CA GLN A 67 -11.09 -28.82 4.26
C GLN A 67 -12.35 -28.05 4.69
N SER A 68 -12.36 -26.73 4.49
CA SER A 68 -13.56 -25.88 4.63
C SER A 68 -13.76 -25.01 3.40
N ASP A 69 -14.97 -25.05 2.84
CA ASP A 69 -15.35 -24.39 1.59
C ASP A 69 -15.43 -22.87 1.70
N ARG A 70 -15.16 -22.17 0.58
CA ARG A 70 -15.23 -20.71 0.49
C ARG A 70 -16.20 -20.25 -0.60
N ILE A 71 -17.33 -19.70 -0.18
CA ILE A 71 -18.45 -19.27 -1.03
C ILE A 71 -18.08 -18.02 -1.85
N GLN A 72 -18.42 -18.01 -3.14
CA GLN A 72 -18.36 -16.83 -4.00
C GLN A 72 -19.70 -16.07 -4.02
N THR A 73 -19.66 -14.73 -4.03
CA THR A 73 -20.85 -13.89 -4.23
C THR A 73 -20.66 -13.01 -5.47
N LYS A 74 -21.59 -13.08 -6.42
CA LYS A 74 -21.65 -12.17 -7.58
C LYS A 74 -22.49 -10.95 -7.24
N LEU A 75 -22.05 -9.78 -7.67
CA LEU A 75 -22.89 -8.57 -7.78
C LEU A 75 -22.98 -8.17 -9.25
N GLN A 76 -24.20 -7.96 -9.73
CA GLN A 76 -24.49 -7.33 -11.01
C GLN A 76 -24.92 -5.88 -10.76
N PHE A 77 -24.62 -4.99 -11.70
CA PHE A 77 -25.10 -3.61 -11.66
C PHE A 77 -25.57 -3.22 -13.07
N GLU A 78 -26.80 -2.73 -13.18
CA GLU A 78 -27.42 -2.35 -14.46
C GLU A 78 -27.61 -0.83 -14.59
N SER A 79 -27.29 -0.33 -15.78
CA SER A 79 -28.03 0.68 -16.58
C SER A 79 -28.72 1.88 -15.92
N ARG A 80 -28.49 3.07 -16.51
CA ARG A 80 -29.60 3.91 -17.03
C ARG A 80 -29.19 4.89 -18.13
N LYS A 81 -30.19 5.38 -18.87
CA LYS A 81 -30.10 6.10 -20.17
C LYS A 81 -30.35 7.62 -20.06
N THR A 82 -30.13 8.29 -21.19
CA THR A 82 -30.24 9.73 -21.55
C THR A 82 -31.64 10.36 -21.37
N PRO A 83 -31.81 11.69 -21.62
CA PRO A 83 -32.36 12.13 -22.92
C PRO A 83 -31.91 13.51 -23.50
N LYS A 84 -32.48 13.84 -24.67
CA LYS A 84 -32.28 15.00 -25.60
C LYS A 84 -32.75 16.39 -25.10
N ALA A 85 -32.37 17.44 -25.85
CA ALA A 85 -33.01 18.77 -25.84
C ALA A 85 -33.19 19.40 -27.24
N GLN A 86 -34.09 20.38 -27.32
CA GLN A 86 -34.50 21.22 -28.48
C GLN A 86 -34.79 22.65 -27.96
N GLY A 87 -34.83 23.74 -28.74
CA GLY A 87 -34.68 23.90 -30.20
C GLY A 87 -35.82 24.76 -30.77
N THR A 88 -35.60 26.06 -31.02
CA THR A 88 -36.66 27.01 -31.44
C THR A 88 -36.10 28.26 -32.13
N GLU A 89 -36.73 28.70 -33.24
CA GLU A 89 -36.47 29.96 -33.98
C GLU A 89 -37.55 31.02 -33.68
N VAL A 90 -37.27 32.31 -33.91
CA VAL A 90 -38.30 33.39 -33.95
C VAL A 90 -37.99 34.49 -34.99
N ASN A 91 -38.81 34.51 -36.04
CA ASN A 91 -39.43 35.62 -36.80
C ASN A 91 -38.72 36.97 -37.08
N THR A 92 -38.79 37.35 -38.36
CA THR A 92 -38.82 38.72 -38.92
C THR A 92 -40.22 39.33 -38.95
N PRO A 93 -40.34 40.66 -39.11
CA PRO A 93 -41.50 41.30 -39.75
C PRO A 93 -41.11 42.15 -40.98
N GLU A 94 -42.02 42.19 -41.95
CA GLU A 94 -41.94 42.92 -43.22
C GLU A 94 -43.21 43.76 -43.35
N GLU A 95 -43.11 45.06 -43.67
CA GLU A 95 -44.27 45.85 -44.08
C GLU A 95 -43.87 47.07 -44.93
N LEU A 96 -44.60 47.29 -46.02
CA LEU A 96 -44.43 48.36 -47.01
C LEU A 96 -45.75 49.15 -47.12
N MET A 97 -45.67 50.47 -47.32
CA MET A 97 -46.76 51.23 -47.94
C MET A 97 -46.20 52.38 -48.78
N GLU A 98 -46.93 52.69 -49.86
CA GLU A 98 -46.50 53.50 -51.00
C GLU A 98 -47.64 54.43 -51.45
N GLY A 99 -47.31 55.64 -51.95
CA GLY A 99 -48.21 56.40 -52.82
C GLY A 99 -48.33 57.91 -52.58
N ALA A 100 -47.69 58.71 -53.44
CA ALA A 100 -48.22 59.98 -53.98
C ALA A 100 -47.34 60.44 -55.16
N SER A 101 -47.90 61.16 -56.15
CA SER A 101 -47.16 61.61 -57.33
C SER A 101 -47.39 63.10 -57.63
N ALA A 102 -46.31 63.79 -58.02
CA ALA A 102 -46.16 65.17 -58.52
C ALA A 102 -45.43 66.19 -57.62
N GLU A 103 -45.11 65.88 -56.36
CA GLU A 103 -43.92 66.46 -55.66
C GLU A 103 -42.64 65.65 -55.95
N THR A 104 -42.74 64.71 -56.91
CA THR A 104 -41.81 63.61 -57.17
C THR A 104 -40.35 64.00 -57.37
N ASN A 105 -40.03 65.23 -57.80
CA ASN A 105 -38.63 65.61 -58.06
C ASN A 105 -37.86 66.06 -56.80
N VAL A 106 -38.57 66.53 -55.77
CA VAL A 106 -37.98 66.76 -54.44
C VAL A 106 -38.01 65.45 -53.65
N ASP A 107 -39.13 64.73 -53.74
CA ASP A 107 -39.34 63.43 -53.10
C ASP A 107 -38.34 62.37 -53.59
N LEU A 108 -38.13 62.17 -54.89
CA LEU A 108 -37.11 61.26 -55.43
C LEU A 108 -35.68 61.61 -54.96
N LYS A 109 -35.37 62.90 -54.78
CA LYS A 109 -34.05 63.32 -54.27
C LYS A 109 -33.91 63.02 -52.77
N GLN A 110 -34.97 63.23 -52.00
CA GLN A 110 -35.00 62.86 -50.58
C GLN A 110 -34.95 61.33 -50.40
N MET A 111 -35.68 60.58 -51.23
CA MET A 111 -35.65 59.12 -51.29
C MET A 111 -34.27 58.58 -51.67
N LEU A 112 -33.60 59.18 -52.67
CA LEU A 112 -32.23 58.79 -53.03
C LEU A 112 -31.24 59.04 -51.88
N VAL A 113 -31.33 60.19 -51.20
CA VAL A 113 -30.52 60.48 -50.01
C VAL A 113 -30.83 59.53 -48.86
N PHE A 114 -32.10 59.15 -48.67
CA PHE A 114 -32.51 58.15 -47.69
C PHE A 114 -31.93 56.77 -48.02
N VAL A 115 -32.02 56.32 -49.27
CA VAL A 115 -31.43 55.05 -49.74
C VAL A 115 -29.91 55.06 -49.59
N GLN A 116 -29.22 56.14 -49.96
CA GLN A 116 -27.77 56.25 -49.76
C GLN A 116 -27.39 56.17 -48.26
N ARG A 117 -28.20 56.79 -47.38
CA ARG A 117 -28.01 56.76 -45.93
C ARG A 117 -28.34 55.39 -45.32
N SER A 118 -29.31 54.66 -45.88
CA SER A 118 -29.63 53.30 -45.46
C SER A 118 -28.54 52.32 -45.89
N LEU A 119 -28.02 52.44 -47.11
CA LEU A 119 -26.89 51.65 -47.62
C LEU A 119 -25.64 51.83 -46.76
N THR A 120 -25.20 53.08 -46.51
CA THR A 120 -24.05 53.33 -45.62
C THR A 120 -24.23 52.81 -44.19
N LYS A 121 -25.47 52.73 -43.68
CA LYS A 121 -25.78 52.10 -42.40
C LYS A 121 -25.75 50.56 -42.48
N ILE A 122 -26.16 49.98 -43.61
CA ILE A 122 -26.07 48.54 -43.88
C ILE A 122 -24.60 48.12 -43.98
N ASP A 123 -23.77 48.85 -44.73
CA ASP A 123 -22.32 48.59 -44.86
C ASP A 123 -21.63 48.59 -43.50
N GLY A 124 -21.85 49.64 -42.68
CA GLY A 124 -21.29 49.70 -41.32
C GLY A 124 -21.80 48.59 -40.37
N ASN A 125 -23.01 48.07 -40.60
CA ASN A 125 -23.50 46.89 -39.88
C ASN A 125 -22.84 45.59 -40.36
N ILE A 126 -22.55 45.47 -41.66
CA ILE A 126 -21.83 44.34 -42.25
C ILE A 126 -20.39 44.30 -41.72
N ASP A 127 -19.68 45.44 -41.73
CA ASP A 127 -18.33 45.54 -41.15
C ASP A 127 -18.31 45.13 -39.66
N ALA A 128 -19.28 45.62 -38.89
CA ALA A 128 -19.42 45.26 -37.48
C ALA A 128 -19.78 43.77 -37.27
N LEU A 129 -20.51 43.14 -38.20
CA LEU A 129 -20.82 41.72 -38.18
C LEU A 129 -19.59 40.87 -38.54
N MET A 130 -18.85 41.25 -39.59
CA MET A 130 -17.60 40.59 -39.99
C MET A 130 -16.58 40.62 -38.85
N TYR A 131 -16.34 41.78 -38.23
CA TYR A 131 -15.45 41.90 -37.07
C TYR A 131 -15.89 41.01 -35.88
N ARG A 132 -17.20 40.88 -35.64
CA ARG A 132 -17.73 39.96 -34.61
C ARG A 132 -17.51 38.50 -35.00
N MET A 133 -17.70 38.14 -36.27
CA MET A 133 -17.50 36.79 -36.79
C MET A 133 -16.02 36.37 -36.68
N ASP A 134 -15.09 37.23 -37.10
CA ASP A 134 -13.65 37.00 -36.94
C ASP A 134 -13.28 36.82 -35.47
N ARG A 135 -13.82 37.67 -34.58
CA ARG A 135 -13.63 37.53 -33.13
C ARG A 135 -14.21 36.24 -32.56
N MET A 136 -15.28 35.69 -33.13
CA MET A 136 -15.80 34.37 -32.76
C MET A 136 -14.90 33.26 -33.27
N SER A 137 -14.45 33.29 -34.54
CA SER A 137 -13.52 32.29 -35.09
C SER A 137 -12.27 32.18 -34.22
N ASN A 138 -11.58 33.30 -33.99
CA ASN A 138 -10.39 33.38 -33.13
C ASN A 138 -10.61 32.88 -31.68
N ARG A 139 -11.87 32.82 -31.20
CA ARG A 139 -12.21 32.24 -29.89
C ARG A 139 -12.47 30.74 -30.01
N LEU A 140 -13.13 30.29 -31.08
CA LEU A 140 -13.35 28.86 -31.35
C LEU A 140 -12.02 28.15 -31.57
N ASP A 141 -11.10 28.75 -32.32
CA ASP A 141 -9.75 28.20 -32.58
C ASP A 141 -9.00 27.99 -31.25
N LYS A 142 -8.96 29.01 -30.38
CA LYS A 142 -8.37 28.91 -29.02
C LYS A 142 -9.07 27.92 -28.10
N HIS A 143 -10.38 27.73 -28.26
CA HIS A 143 -11.11 26.72 -27.51
C HIS A 143 -10.81 25.30 -28.03
N ALA A 144 -10.60 25.13 -29.34
CA ALA A 144 -10.14 23.87 -29.92
C ALA A 144 -8.72 23.51 -29.42
N GLU A 145 -7.76 24.44 -29.51
CA GLU A 145 -6.39 24.26 -28.97
C GLU A 145 -6.39 23.86 -27.49
N HIS A 146 -7.25 24.49 -26.68
CA HIS A 146 -7.38 24.17 -25.25
C HIS A 146 -8.04 22.80 -25.01
N LEU A 147 -9.03 22.40 -25.81
CA LEU A 147 -9.64 21.06 -25.73
C LEU A 147 -8.62 19.98 -26.08
N ASP A 148 -7.89 20.16 -27.18
CA ASP A 148 -6.75 19.33 -27.59
C ASP A 148 -5.72 19.15 -26.47
N GLN A 149 -5.39 20.22 -25.74
CA GLN A 149 -4.46 20.16 -24.61
C GLN A 149 -5.05 19.40 -23.41
N VAL A 150 -6.34 19.60 -23.12
CA VAL A 150 -7.03 18.88 -22.04
C VAL A 150 -7.13 17.39 -22.36
N GLU A 151 -7.47 17.01 -23.59
CA GLU A 151 -7.58 15.61 -24.03
C GLU A 151 -6.24 14.87 -23.90
N ARG A 152 -5.13 15.48 -24.34
CA ARG A 152 -3.77 14.91 -24.15
C ARG A 152 -3.46 14.68 -22.67
N ARG A 153 -3.72 15.67 -21.80
CA ARG A 153 -3.50 15.55 -20.34
C ARG A 153 -4.39 14.51 -19.68
N VAL A 154 -5.62 14.31 -20.17
CA VAL A 154 -6.50 13.23 -19.69
C VAL A 154 -5.93 11.88 -20.12
N SER A 155 -5.50 11.74 -21.37
CA SER A 155 -4.90 10.50 -21.89
C SER A 155 -3.62 10.11 -21.14
N GLU A 156 -2.74 11.09 -20.84
CA GLU A 156 -1.56 10.91 -19.99
C GLU A 156 -1.94 10.42 -18.58
N GLY A 157 -2.92 11.09 -17.94
CA GLY A 157 -3.43 10.69 -16.62
C GLY A 157 -4.10 9.32 -16.57
N GLU A 158 -4.76 8.90 -17.66
CA GLU A 158 -5.34 7.55 -17.78
C GLU A 158 -4.25 6.47 -17.89
N VAL A 159 -3.15 6.74 -18.62
CA VAL A 159 -1.98 5.85 -18.67
C VAL A 159 -1.35 5.72 -17.29
N ASP A 160 -1.09 6.83 -16.60
CA ASP A 160 -0.53 6.83 -15.25
C ASP A 160 -1.41 6.06 -14.26
N HIS A 161 -2.73 6.30 -14.27
CA HIS A 161 -3.69 5.55 -13.45
C HIS A 161 -3.67 4.06 -13.75
N GLY A 162 -3.55 3.68 -15.03
CA GLY A 162 -3.36 2.30 -15.47
C GLY A 162 -2.10 1.66 -14.87
N THR A 163 -0.95 2.35 -14.92
CA THR A 163 0.30 1.83 -14.33
C THR A 163 0.18 1.64 -12.82
N LEU A 164 -0.37 2.63 -12.11
CA LEU A 164 -0.60 2.59 -10.65
C LEU A 164 -1.52 1.41 -10.27
N ALA A 165 -2.60 1.19 -11.01
CA ALA A 165 -3.50 0.06 -10.79
C ALA A 165 -2.82 -1.30 -11.00
N THR A 166 -1.83 -1.41 -11.90
CA THR A 166 -1.01 -2.64 -12.02
C THR A 166 0.01 -2.79 -10.90
N ALA A 167 0.59 -1.69 -10.40
CA ALA A 167 1.51 -1.70 -9.27
C ALA A 167 0.79 -2.13 -7.98
N GLN A 168 -0.39 -1.58 -7.71
CA GLN A 168 -1.23 -1.97 -6.56
C GLN A 168 -1.49 -3.48 -6.55
N LYS A 169 -1.94 -4.05 -7.68
CA LYS A 169 -2.18 -5.51 -7.80
C LYS A 169 -0.93 -6.37 -7.54
N LYS A 170 0.28 -5.86 -7.84
CA LYS A 170 1.54 -6.55 -7.49
C LYS A 170 1.78 -6.51 -5.98
N VAL A 171 1.57 -5.36 -5.34
CA VAL A 171 1.70 -5.19 -3.88
C VAL A 171 0.70 -6.10 -3.15
N ASP A 172 -0.57 -6.09 -3.54
CA ASP A 172 -1.62 -6.94 -2.94
C ASP A 172 -1.26 -8.44 -3.02
N ARG A 173 -0.74 -8.89 -4.17
CA ARG A 173 -0.27 -10.27 -4.36
C ARG A 173 0.94 -10.60 -3.48
N LEU A 174 1.88 -9.68 -3.31
CA LEU A 174 3.03 -9.87 -2.44
C LEU A 174 2.62 -9.93 -0.96
N LEU A 175 1.71 -9.05 -0.52
CA LEU A 175 1.14 -9.07 0.83
C LEU A 175 0.46 -10.41 1.14
N LEU A 176 -0.40 -10.90 0.26
CA LEU A 176 -1.04 -12.22 0.40
C LEU A 176 0.00 -13.36 0.45
N THR A 177 1.09 -13.26 -0.32
CA THR A 177 2.16 -14.27 -0.34
C THR A 177 2.97 -14.24 0.97
N LEU A 178 3.25 -13.05 1.51
CA LEU A 178 3.94 -12.89 2.79
C LEU A 178 3.06 -13.35 3.96
N GLN A 179 1.76 -13.05 3.93
CA GLN A 179 0.81 -13.51 4.94
C GLN A 179 0.69 -15.04 4.97
N ALA A 180 0.61 -15.69 3.80
CA ALA A 180 0.62 -17.14 3.70
C ALA A 180 1.91 -17.73 4.30
N LYS A 181 3.09 -17.21 3.92
CA LYS A 181 4.37 -17.65 4.47
C LYS A 181 4.52 -17.41 5.97
N ALA A 182 3.95 -16.33 6.51
CA ALA A 182 3.97 -16.08 7.95
C ALA A 182 3.13 -17.13 8.70
N ALA A 183 1.94 -17.46 8.21
CA ALA A 183 1.11 -18.53 8.77
C ALA A 183 1.76 -19.92 8.63
N ASP A 184 2.42 -20.20 7.50
CA ASP A 184 3.19 -21.45 7.30
C ASP A 184 4.35 -21.57 8.30
N LEU A 185 5.06 -20.46 8.60
CA LEU A 185 6.13 -20.41 9.59
C LEU A 185 5.61 -20.59 11.02
N GLU A 186 4.52 -19.91 11.38
CA GLU A 186 3.87 -20.07 12.70
C GLU A 186 3.39 -21.52 12.90
N ALA A 187 2.79 -22.13 11.87
CA ALA A 187 2.41 -23.53 11.91
C ALA A 187 3.60 -24.49 12.02
N LEU A 188 4.72 -24.17 11.34
CA LEU A 188 5.96 -24.95 11.41
C LEU A 188 6.59 -24.84 12.81
N GLU A 189 6.71 -23.63 13.37
CA GLU A 189 7.21 -23.38 14.73
C GLU A 189 6.34 -24.10 15.77
N ALA A 190 5.01 -23.91 15.71
CA ALA A 190 4.06 -24.61 16.57
C ALA A 190 4.07 -26.14 16.39
N SER A 191 4.57 -26.67 15.27
CA SER A 191 4.79 -28.11 15.09
C SER A 191 6.14 -28.58 15.63
N SER A 192 7.20 -27.77 15.47
CA SER A 192 8.56 -28.05 15.92
C SER A 192 8.71 -27.94 17.43
N CYS A 193 7.95 -27.06 18.07
CA CYS A 193 8.00 -26.84 19.52
C CYS A 193 7.05 -27.73 20.32
N ARG A 194 6.20 -28.56 19.68
CA ARG A 194 5.25 -29.46 20.40
C ARG A 194 5.91 -30.43 21.37
N ASN A 195 7.12 -30.85 21.03
CA ASN A 195 7.92 -31.77 21.85
C ASN A 195 8.93 -31.02 22.73
N ASN A 196 8.95 -29.69 22.73
CA ASN A 196 9.92 -28.92 23.50
C ASN A 196 9.31 -28.51 24.85
N VAL A 197 9.92 -28.98 25.93
CA VAL A 197 9.59 -28.65 27.31
C VAL A 197 10.60 -27.61 27.80
N HIS A 198 10.11 -26.48 28.30
CA HIS A 198 10.96 -25.44 28.86
C HIS A 198 11.00 -25.61 30.38
N ILE A 199 12.19 -25.79 30.93
CA ILE A 199 12.41 -25.93 32.38
C ILE A 199 13.09 -24.64 32.85
N VAL A 200 12.66 -24.10 33.99
CA VAL A 200 13.09 -22.78 34.46
C VAL A 200 13.43 -22.86 35.94
N GLY A 201 14.48 -22.16 36.36
CA GLY A 201 14.90 -22.12 37.77
C GLY A 201 15.78 -23.29 38.21
N ILE A 202 16.45 -23.98 37.28
CA ILE A 202 17.61 -24.81 37.63
C ILE A 202 18.79 -23.86 37.90
N ALA A 203 19.60 -24.17 38.91
CA ALA A 203 20.77 -23.36 39.26
C ALA A 203 21.92 -23.65 38.30
N GLU A 204 22.52 -22.59 37.74
CA GLU A 204 23.66 -22.71 36.83
C GLU A 204 24.82 -23.49 37.46
N SER A 205 25.58 -24.19 36.62
CA SER A 205 26.73 -25.03 37.01
C SER A 205 26.41 -26.30 37.81
N THR A 206 25.15 -26.66 38.03
CA THR A 206 24.80 -28.00 38.56
C THR A 206 24.95 -29.10 37.49
N GLU A 207 24.89 -28.74 36.21
CA GLU A 207 25.05 -29.62 35.04
C GLU A 207 26.53 -29.85 34.67
N ILE A 208 27.30 -30.50 35.54
CA ILE A 208 28.77 -30.48 35.51
C ILE A 208 29.42 -31.13 34.27
N ASN A 209 28.72 -31.96 33.48
CA ASN A 209 29.29 -32.55 32.25
C ASN A 209 28.29 -33.06 31.20
N ASN A 210 27.05 -33.40 31.55
CA ASN A 210 26.06 -33.90 30.59
C ASN A 210 24.64 -33.44 30.98
N MET A 211 24.08 -32.54 30.17
CA MET A 211 22.76 -31.94 30.36
C MET A 211 21.64 -32.96 30.18
N GLU A 212 21.76 -33.85 29.19
CA GLU A 212 20.77 -34.89 28.88
C GLU A 212 20.62 -35.85 30.07
N GLN A 213 21.74 -36.38 30.57
CA GLN A 213 21.75 -37.28 31.74
C GLN A 213 21.24 -36.59 33.02
N TYR A 214 21.57 -35.32 33.22
CA TYR A 214 21.07 -34.54 34.34
C TYR A 214 19.54 -34.40 34.29
N VAL A 215 18.99 -34.04 33.12
CA VAL A 215 17.54 -33.90 32.93
C VAL A 215 16.83 -35.25 33.02
N GLU A 216 17.38 -36.32 32.45
CA GLU A 216 16.82 -37.67 32.57
C GLU A 216 16.73 -38.12 34.04
N GLN A 217 17.80 -37.91 34.81
CA GLN A 217 17.82 -38.24 36.23
C GLN A 217 16.84 -37.36 37.03
N MET A 218 16.85 -36.04 36.79
CA MET A 218 15.96 -35.08 37.45
C MET A 218 14.48 -35.40 37.19
N LEU A 219 14.10 -35.69 35.95
CA LEU A 219 12.72 -36.08 35.59
C LEU A 219 12.34 -37.44 36.20
N SER A 220 13.27 -38.40 36.22
CA SER A 220 13.06 -39.71 36.85
C SER A 220 12.84 -39.61 38.36
N ASP A 221 13.61 -38.75 39.04
CA ASP A 221 13.46 -38.45 40.47
C ASP A 221 12.15 -37.69 40.75
N LEU A 222 11.83 -36.65 39.96
CA LEU A 222 10.66 -35.79 40.15
C LEU A 222 9.33 -36.52 39.90
N LEU A 223 9.27 -37.35 38.86
CA LEU A 223 8.07 -38.13 38.51
C LEU A 223 7.96 -39.45 39.29
N GLY A 224 8.97 -39.79 40.11
CA GLY A 224 9.03 -41.06 40.84
C GLY A 224 9.21 -42.30 39.94
N LEU A 225 9.65 -42.11 38.69
CA LEU A 225 9.72 -43.14 37.64
C LEU A 225 10.96 -44.05 37.74
N LYS A 226 11.51 -44.27 38.94
CA LYS A 226 12.67 -45.16 39.16
C LYS A 226 12.45 -46.62 38.72
N THR A 227 11.20 -46.99 38.46
CA THR A 227 10.77 -48.31 37.98
C THR A 227 10.55 -48.36 36.46
N PHE A 228 10.66 -47.24 35.75
CA PHE A 228 10.16 -47.06 34.38
C PHE A 228 11.14 -46.32 33.46
N SER A 229 12.39 -46.78 33.40
CA SER A 229 13.49 -46.19 32.63
C SER A 229 13.19 -45.99 31.13
N ASP A 230 12.28 -46.78 30.55
CA ASP A 230 12.01 -46.79 29.10
C ASP A 230 10.81 -45.89 28.69
N ILE A 231 10.18 -45.14 29.60
CA ILE A 231 8.96 -44.36 29.28
C ILE A 231 9.23 -43.10 28.46
N PHE A 232 10.40 -42.48 28.60
CA PHE A 232 10.77 -41.26 27.87
C PHE A 232 12.24 -41.31 27.45
N VAL A 233 12.56 -40.63 26.35
CA VAL A 233 13.92 -40.46 25.84
C VAL A 233 14.15 -38.98 25.65
N VAL A 234 15.23 -38.44 26.23
CA VAL A 234 15.65 -37.07 25.96
C VAL A 234 16.49 -37.09 24.69
N GLU A 235 15.96 -36.55 23.60
CA GLU A 235 16.66 -36.53 22.30
C GLU A 235 17.77 -35.48 22.29
N TRP A 236 17.54 -34.34 22.96
CA TRP A 236 18.53 -33.28 23.12
C TRP A 236 18.15 -32.32 24.27
N ALA A 237 19.14 -31.90 25.06
CA ALA A 237 18.97 -30.90 26.12
C ALA A 237 20.06 -29.82 26.05
N HIS A 238 19.67 -28.55 26.16
CA HIS A 238 20.60 -27.43 26.14
C HIS A 238 20.09 -26.21 26.93
N CYS A 239 21.01 -25.37 27.36
CA CYS A 239 20.69 -24.09 27.98
C CYS A 239 20.32 -23.07 26.90
N SER A 240 19.26 -22.28 27.13
CA SER A 240 18.85 -21.19 26.22
C SER A 240 19.92 -20.10 26.10
N LEU A 241 20.73 -19.95 27.15
CA LEU A 241 21.80 -18.97 27.28
C LEU A 241 23.16 -19.68 27.37
N PRO A 242 24.23 -19.11 26.78
CA PRO A 242 25.59 -19.58 27.03
C PRO A 242 25.95 -19.48 28.53
N PRO A 243 26.74 -20.41 29.08
CA PRO A 243 27.23 -20.31 30.45
C PRO A 243 27.95 -18.97 30.70
N GLY A 244 27.54 -18.24 31.74
CA GLY A 244 28.10 -16.92 32.05
C GLY A 244 27.65 -15.77 31.13
N ALA A 245 26.60 -15.96 30.31
CA ALA A 245 25.94 -14.84 29.67
C ALA A 245 25.37 -13.89 30.74
N PRO A 246 25.60 -12.56 30.66
CA PRO A 246 25.09 -11.64 31.66
C PRO A 246 23.56 -11.66 31.64
N VAL A 247 22.96 -12.13 32.74
CA VAL A 247 21.50 -12.09 32.94
C VAL A 247 21.06 -10.63 32.75
N PRO A 248 20.08 -10.34 31.88
CA PRO A 248 19.59 -8.98 31.69
C PRO A 248 18.98 -8.50 33.00
N SER A 249 19.76 -7.71 33.75
CA SER A 249 19.30 -7.14 35.02
C SER A 249 18.06 -6.31 34.72
N HIS A 250 16.89 -6.80 35.14
CA HIS A 250 15.67 -6.02 35.14
C HIS A 250 15.85 -4.87 36.12
N SER A 251 16.39 -3.76 35.60
CA SER A 251 16.52 -2.52 36.34
C SER A 251 15.12 -2.14 36.80
N LYS A 252 14.91 -2.14 38.11
CA LYS A 252 13.64 -1.74 38.72
C LYS A 252 13.42 -0.28 38.35
N ALA A 253 12.58 -0.04 37.34
CA ALA A 253 12.06 1.28 37.04
C ALA A 253 11.41 1.80 38.33
N SER A 254 12.07 2.79 38.93
CA SER A 254 11.64 3.51 40.13
C SER A 254 10.94 4.79 39.74
#